data_AF-A0A8T5NSE4-F1
#
_entry.id   AF-A0A8T5NSE4-F1
#
_cell.length_a   1.000
_cell.length_b   1.000
_cell.length_c   1.000
_cell.angle_alpha   90.00
_cell.angle_beta   90.00
_cell.angle_gamma   90.00
#
_symmetry.space_group_name_H-M   'P 1'
#
loop_
_entity.id
_entity.type
_entity.pdbx_description
1 polymer ?
#
loop_
_entity_poly.entity_id
_entity_poly.type
_entity_poly.pdbx_seq_one_letter_code
_entity_poly.pdbx_strand_id
1 'polypeptide(L)'
;MRKIFLVLIIFGILLLVSGCDNYLFGRGCKGPGCGVGQEVPISDILKMPEDCVSYYDGCNTCSEFRGELRCTNWDCEFIEEAKCLVSKIKPEFNPPEDCIKYNDGCNVCDLINGSWLCADKSCERFTEPKCWKYGDPPLFNPSKNCLSYDDGCNICHLKKGNWECYEEICKTYREPSCIRMKVTIPSKCKKYFDGCNVCDIFNGELRICTQKGCGEYEEPKCLEYRWI
;
A
#
# COMPACT_ATOMS: atom_id res chain seq x y z
N MET A 1 43.55 67.57 -36.66
CA MET A 1 43.96 67.26 -35.27
C MET A 1 42.99 67.89 -34.28
N ARG A 2 42.12 67.11 -33.63
CA ARG A 2 41.60 67.33 -32.26
C ARG A 2 40.55 66.26 -31.88
N LYS A 3 41.02 65.32 -31.06
CA LYS A 3 40.42 64.64 -29.88
C LYS A 3 38.93 64.23 -29.88
N ILE A 4 38.73 62.92 -30.02
CA ILE A 4 38.03 61.94 -29.15
C ILE A 4 37.14 62.50 -28.01
N PHE A 5 35.86 62.12 -28.05
CA PHE A 5 34.90 61.86 -26.96
C PHE A 5 34.04 60.67 -27.45
N LEU A 6 34.15 59.43 -26.96
CA LEU A 6 33.51 58.84 -25.75
C LEU A 6 32.13 59.44 -25.43
N VAL A 7 31.01 58.74 -25.18
CA VAL A 7 30.67 57.32 -25.02
C VAL A 7 29.14 57.28 -24.75
N LEU A 8 28.43 56.18 -25.10
CA LEU A 8 27.03 55.83 -24.74
C LEU A 8 25.91 56.75 -25.30
N ILE A 9 24.89 56.26 -26.02
CA ILE A 9 23.77 55.44 -25.52
C ILE A 9 23.27 54.55 -26.67
N ILE A 10 23.42 53.24 -26.51
CA ILE A 10 22.68 52.20 -27.25
C ILE A 10 21.68 51.65 -26.24
N PHE A 11 20.38 51.88 -26.41
CA PHE A 11 19.31 51.06 -25.83
C PHE A 11 17.97 51.38 -26.54
N GLY A 12 17.81 50.87 -27.77
CA GLY A 12 16.51 50.68 -28.38
C GLY A 12 16.11 49.23 -28.17
N ILE A 13 15.36 48.99 -27.10
CA ILE A 13 15.05 47.66 -26.55
C ILE A 13 14.34 46.79 -27.59
N LEU A 14 14.96 45.64 -27.80
CA LEU A 14 14.55 44.50 -28.58
C LEU A 14 13.24 43.90 -28.02
N LEU A 15 12.39 43.51 -28.95
CA LEU A 15 11.25 42.59 -28.76
C LEU A 15 11.61 41.43 -27.82
N LEU A 16 10.89 41.30 -26.70
CA LEU A 16 10.73 40.05 -25.97
C LEU A 16 9.23 39.78 -25.81
N VAL A 17 8.68 39.10 -26.82
CA VAL A 17 7.51 38.24 -26.68
C VAL A 17 8.04 36.82 -26.69
N SER A 18 8.29 36.25 -25.51
CA SER A 18 8.42 34.80 -25.31
C SER A 18 8.63 34.49 -23.83
N GLY A 19 7.73 33.72 -23.23
CA GLY A 19 7.92 33.10 -21.92
C GLY A 19 6.79 33.39 -20.95
N CYS A 20 5.65 32.71 -21.10
CA CYS A 20 4.83 32.40 -19.94
C CYS A 20 5.59 31.36 -19.12
N ASP A 21 6.42 31.81 -18.18
CA ASP A 21 7.01 30.94 -17.18
C ASP A 21 5.90 30.47 -16.24
N ASN A 22 5.72 29.14 -16.18
CA ASN A 22 4.84 28.44 -15.26
C ASN A 22 5.30 28.65 -13.81
N TYR A 23 4.99 29.80 -13.23
CA TYR A 23 5.10 30.01 -11.79
C TYR A 23 3.85 29.46 -11.10
N LEU A 24 4.05 28.41 -10.31
CA LEU A 24 3.10 27.89 -9.33
C LEU A 24 2.80 28.99 -8.30
N PHE A 25 1.73 29.75 -8.52
CA PHE A 25 1.19 30.65 -7.52
C PHE A 25 0.41 29.83 -6.47
N GLY A 26 1.08 29.45 -5.38
CA GLY A 26 0.41 29.13 -4.13
C GLY A 26 -0.11 30.42 -3.50
N ARG A 27 -1.43 30.58 -3.40
CA ARG A 27 -2.01 31.71 -2.65
C ARG A 27 -1.82 31.40 -1.16
N GLY A 28 -1.09 32.27 -0.46
CA GLY A 28 -0.94 32.18 0.99
C GLY A 28 -2.29 32.20 1.73
N CYS A 29 -2.34 31.47 2.85
CA CYS A 29 -3.51 31.33 3.71
C CYS A 29 -4.17 32.68 4.02
N LYS A 30 -5.48 32.79 3.80
CA LYS A 30 -6.31 33.91 4.27
C LYS A 30 -7.30 33.38 5.30
N GLY A 31 -6.83 33.13 6.52
CA GLY A 31 -7.65 32.75 7.67
C GLY A 31 -7.43 33.66 8.88
N PRO A 32 -8.47 33.93 9.69
CA PRO A 32 -8.35 34.71 10.93
C PRO A 32 -7.61 33.87 11.98
N GLY A 33 -6.28 34.00 12.00
CA GLY A 33 -5.37 33.23 12.85
C GLY A 33 -3.92 33.26 12.37
N CYS A 34 -3.69 33.61 11.10
CA CYS A 34 -2.34 33.86 10.60
C CYS A 34 -1.80 35.16 11.21
N GLY A 35 -0.82 35.03 12.11
CA GLY A 35 -0.06 36.15 12.64
C GLY A 35 0.50 37.01 11.50
N VAL A 36 0.42 38.32 11.69
CA VAL A 36 0.82 39.34 10.72
C VAL A 36 2.28 39.13 10.29
N GLY A 37 2.49 38.85 9.01
CA GLY A 37 3.65 39.35 8.26
C GLY A 37 5.00 38.69 8.50
N GLN A 38 5.11 37.38 8.30
CA GLN A 38 6.33 36.82 7.72
C GLN A 38 6.01 36.26 6.34
N GLU A 39 6.43 36.99 5.30
CA GLU A 39 6.61 36.43 3.97
C GLU A 39 7.72 35.38 4.08
N VAL A 40 7.37 34.12 4.30
CA VAL A 40 8.33 33.04 4.15
C VAL A 40 8.61 32.93 2.65
N PRO A 41 9.86 33.10 2.19
CA PRO A 41 10.19 32.91 0.79
C PRO A 41 9.71 31.53 0.35
N ILE A 42 8.88 31.47 -0.69
CA ILE A 42 8.41 30.20 -1.28
C ILE A 42 9.61 29.32 -1.70
N SER A 43 10.79 29.91 -1.91
CA SER A 43 12.04 29.17 -2.19
C SER A 43 12.51 28.27 -1.05
N ASP A 44 12.10 28.55 0.19
CA ASP A 44 12.42 27.75 1.38
C ASP A 44 11.27 26.80 1.77
N ILE A 45 10.12 26.96 1.12
CA ILE A 45 8.98 26.07 1.21
C ILE A 45 9.27 24.86 0.29
N LEU A 46 9.90 23.86 0.91
CA LEU A 46 9.78 22.43 0.59
C LEU A 46 10.65 21.90 -0.55
N LYS A 47 11.91 21.67 -0.26
CA LYS A 47 12.63 20.61 -0.96
C LYS A 47 12.12 19.27 -0.44
N MET A 48 11.47 18.51 -1.31
CA MET A 48 11.24 17.08 -1.07
C MET A 48 12.59 16.45 -0.69
N PRO A 49 12.69 15.73 0.44
CA PRO A 49 13.93 15.04 0.80
C PRO A 49 14.41 14.16 -0.34
N GLU A 50 15.73 14.06 -0.56
CA GLU A 50 16.31 13.31 -1.70
C GLU A 50 15.91 11.82 -1.66
N ASP A 51 15.71 11.30 -0.45
CA ASP A 51 15.26 9.96 -0.12
C ASP A 51 13.73 9.82 -0.08
N CYS A 52 12.95 10.82 -0.50
CA CYS A 52 11.50 10.69 -0.68
C CYS A 52 11.14 10.51 -2.16
N VAL A 53 10.19 9.61 -2.43
CA VAL A 53 9.49 9.47 -3.71
C VAL A 53 8.20 10.30 -3.70
N SER A 54 7.53 10.33 -2.54
CA SER A 54 6.41 11.24 -2.31
C SER A 54 6.47 11.80 -0.90
N TYR A 55 6.07 13.06 -0.77
CA TYR A 55 6.27 13.86 0.42
C TYR A 55 5.06 14.75 0.64
N TYR A 56 4.56 14.73 1.86
CA TYR A 56 3.52 15.64 2.32
C TYR A 56 4.18 16.83 2.98
N ASP A 57 3.84 18.02 2.51
CA ASP A 57 4.47 19.24 2.98
C ASP A 57 3.78 19.92 4.18
N GLY A 58 2.74 19.27 4.72
CA GLY A 58 1.86 19.86 5.72
C GLY A 58 0.53 20.36 5.14
N CYS A 59 0.38 20.41 3.81
CA CYS A 59 -0.86 20.81 3.13
C CYS A 59 -1.07 20.07 1.80
N ASN A 60 -0.04 20.00 0.97
CA ASN A 60 0.00 19.36 -0.33
C ASN A 60 0.82 18.09 -0.30
N THR A 61 0.46 17.16 -1.18
CA THR A 61 1.26 15.98 -1.47
C THR A 61 2.03 16.19 -2.75
N CYS A 62 3.34 16.08 -2.67
CA CYS A 62 4.28 16.16 -3.77
C CYS A 62 4.83 14.77 -4.12
N SER A 63 5.11 14.53 -5.40
CA SER A 63 5.72 13.30 -5.89
C SER A 63 6.52 13.56 -7.17
N GLU A 64 7.60 12.81 -7.38
CA GLU A 64 8.37 12.88 -8.63
C GLU A 64 7.68 12.06 -9.73
N PHE A 65 7.46 12.67 -10.89
CA PHE A 65 6.97 11.99 -12.08
C PHE A 65 7.85 12.35 -13.27
N ARG A 66 8.63 11.38 -13.76
CA ARG A 66 9.56 11.54 -14.90
C ARG A 66 10.60 12.66 -14.71
N GLY A 67 11.16 12.80 -13.51
CA GLY A 67 12.14 13.84 -13.19
C GLY A 67 11.53 15.21 -12.87
N GLU A 68 10.21 15.35 -12.92
CA GLU A 68 9.52 16.59 -12.54
C GLU A 68 8.75 16.39 -11.23
N LEU A 69 8.91 17.33 -10.29
CA LEU A 69 8.12 17.34 -9.07
C LEU A 69 6.70 17.81 -9.36
N ARG A 70 5.70 17.01 -8.97
CA ARG A 70 4.28 17.33 -9.08
C ARG A 70 3.65 17.34 -7.72
N CYS A 71 3.03 18.46 -7.36
CA CYS A 71 2.31 18.61 -6.11
C CYS A 71 0.82 18.80 -6.35
N THR A 72 0.00 18.34 -5.41
CA THR A 72 -1.37 18.85 -5.30
C THR A 72 -1.34 20.34 -4.96
N ASN A 73 -2.44 21.06 -5.19
CA ASN A 73 -2.56 22.48 -4.83
C ASN A 73 -3.88 22.70 -4.10
N TRP A 74 -3.83 22.54 -2.79
CA TRP A 74 -4.97 22.65 -1.87
C TRP A 74 -4.89 24.00 -1.15
N ASP A 75 -6.04 24.64 -0.96
CA ASP A 75 -6.16 25.84 -0.14
C ASP A 75 -6.40 25.39 1.31
N CYS A 76 -5.33 25.05 2.01
CA CYS A 76 -5.43 24.49 3.35
C CYS A 76 -5.70 25.57 4.40
N GLU A 77 -6.72 25.34 5.22
CA GLU A 77 -7.05 26.19 6.36
C GLU A 77 -6.02 26.03 7.50
N PHE A 78 -5.42 24.84 7.61
CA PHE A 78 -4.42 24.49 8.62
C PHE A 78 -3.24 23.78 7.96
N ILE A 79 -2.03 24.04 8.47
CA ILE A 79 -0.79 23.36 8.06
C ILE A 79 -0.42 22.32 9.12
N GLU A 80 -0.19 21.10 8.69
CA GLU A 80 0.27 19.98 9.51
C GLU A 80 1.80 19.79 9.45
N GLU A 81 2.33 18.84 10.21
CA GLU A 81 3.73 18.46 10.14
C GLU A 81 4.04 17.75 8.81
N ALA A 82 5.08 18.24 8.13
CA ALA A 82 5.55 17.68 6.88
C ALA A 82 6.22 16.31 7.09
N LYS A 83 5.98 15.36 6.18
CA LYS A 83 6.46 13.98 6.33
C LYS A 83 6.65 13.29 4.98
N CYS A 84 7.63 12.40 4.91
CA CYS A 84 7.75 11.47 3.79
C CYS A 84 6.54 10.53 3.79
N LEU A 85 5.87 10.38 2.65
CA LEU A 85 4.79 9.41 2.50
C LEU A 85 5.31 8.11 1.89
N VAL A 86 6.26 8.22 0.96
CA VAL A 86 6.95 7.09 0.33
C VAL A 86 8.42 7.45 0.23
N SER A 87 9.29 6.64 0.82
CA SER A 87 10.75 6.84 0.77
C SER A 87 11.41 5.94 -0.26
N LYS A 88 12.52 6.43 -0.82
CA LYS A 88 13.57 5.62 -1.44
C LYS A 88 14.26 4.89 -0.30
N ILE A 89 14.41 3.60 -0.47
CA ILE A 89 14.89 2.63 0.51
C ILE A 89 16.07 3.13 1.37
N LYS A 90 16.03 2.89 2.69
CA LYS A 90 17.18 3.04 3.61
C LYS A 90 18.30 2.03 3.30
N PRO A 91 19.58 2.37 3.53
CA PRO A 91 20.74 1.55 3.16
C PRO A 91 20.91 0.21 3.91
N GLU A 92 20.18 -0.05 4.99
CA GLU A 92 20.21 -1.34 5.71
C GLU A 92 19.16 -2.36 5.23
N PHE A 93 18.44 -2.00 4.16
CA PHE A 93 17.39 -2.82 3.57
C PHE A 93 17.96 -3.89 2.63
N ASN A 94 18.02 -5.14 3.11
CA ASN A 94 18.41 -6.31 2.32
C ASN A 94 17.26 -7.34 2.31
N PRO A 95 16.20 -7.10 1.52
CA PRO A 95 15.18 -8.12 1.29
C PRO A 95 15.84 -9.33 0.60
N PRO A 96 15.35 -10.55 0.86
CA PRO A 96 15.76 -11.74 0.10
C PRO A 96 15.64 -11.52 -1.42
N GLU A 97 16.52 -12.15 -2.22
CA GLU A 97 16.64 -11.94 -3.68
C GLU A 97 15.34 -12.18 -4.46
N ASP A 98 14.43 -12.96 -3.90
CA ASP A 98 13.16 -13.38 -4.51
C ASP A 98 11.94 -12.71 -3.85
N CYS A 99 12.16 -11.72 -3.00
CA CYS A 99 11.11 -10.98 -2.34
C CYS A 99 10.41 -10.01 -3.31
N ILE A 100 9.08 -9.98 -3.29
CA ILE A 100 8.29 -8.99 -4.07
C ILE A 100 7.62 -7.94 -3.18
N LYS A 101 7.40 -8.29 -1.91
CA LYS A 101 6.87 -7.41 -0.88
C LYS A 101 7.64 -7.69 0.38
N TYR A 102 8.08 -6.66 1.09
CA TYR A 102 8.93 -6.80 2.26
C TYR A 102 8.49 -5.84 3.34
N ASN A 103 8.33 -6.33 4.56
CA ASN A 103 8.18 -5.51 5.73
C ASN A 103 9.52 -5.49 6.45
N ASP A 104 10.12 -4.31 6.61
CA ASP A 104 11.42 -4.15 7.28
C ASP A 104 11.33 -4.18 8.82
N GLY A 105 10.16 -4.54 9.34
CA GLY A 105 9.79 -4.46 10.75
C GLY A 105 8.89 -3.27 11.08
N CYS A 106 8.80 -2.27 10.19
CA CYS A 106 8.00 -1.06 10.35
C CYS A 106 7.27 -0.67 9.06
N ASN A 107 8.02 -0.52 7.97
CA ASN A 107 7.57 -0.09 6.67
C ASN A 107 7.22 -1.29 5.81
N VAL A 108 6.21 -1.14 4.97
CA VAL A 108 5.85 -2.14 3.97
C VAL A 108 6.32 -1.64 2.62
N CYS A 109 7.11 -2.45 1.94
CA CYS A 109 7.75 -2.16 0.68
C CYS A 109 7.27 -3.11 -0.41
N ASP A 110 7.09 -2.58 -1.61
CA ASP A 110 6.69 -3.33 -2.80
C ASP A 110 7.77 -3.21 -3.87
N LEU A 111 8.19 -4.33 -4.47
CA LEU A 111 9.14 -4.36 -5.57
C LEU A 111 8.41 -4.08 -6.88
N ILE A 112 8.60 -2.89 -7.44
CA ILE A 112 7.96 -2.42 -8.66
C ILE A 112 9.04 -2.08 -9.68
N ASN A 113 9.02 -2.76 -10.83
CA ASN A 113 10.00 -2.58 -11.92
C ASN A 113 11.47 -2.67 -11.45
N GLY A 114 11.76 -3.59 -10.53
CA GLY A 114 13.12 -3.79 -9.99
C GLY A 114 13.56 -2.77 -8.94
N SER A 115 12.66 -1.88 -8.49
CA SER A 115 12.92 -0.92 -7.41
C SER A 115 11.91 -1.10 -6.29
N TRP A 116 12.36 -1.04 -5.03
CA TRP A 116 11.44 -1.11 -3.90
C TRP A 116 10.85 0.26 -3.58
N LEU A 117 9.53 0.28 -3.38
CA LEU A 117 8.76 1.42 -2.95
C LEU A 117 8.17 1.13 -1.58
N CYS A 118 8.63 1.87 -0.57
CA CYS A 118 8.25 1.66 0.82
C CYS A 118 7.26 2.72 1.29
N ALA A 119 6.16 2.28 1.90
CA ALA A 119 5.31 3.16 2.68
C ALA A 119 6.03 3.52 3.98
N ASP A 120 6.39 4.80 4.13
CA ASP A 120 7.11 5.27 5.31
C ASP A 120 6.13 5.46 6.47
N LYS A 121 6.40 4.80 7.59
CA LYS A 121 5.60 4.86 8.81
C LYS A 121 6.48 5.28 9.97
N SER A 122 5.98 6.21 10.77
CA SER A 122 6.55 6.46 12.09
C SER A 122 6.14 5.32 13.02
N CYS A 123 7.03 4.34 13.22
CA CYS A 123 6.78 3.22 14.13
C CYS A 123 7.41 3.48 15.50
N GLU A 124 6.61 3.39 16.55
CA GLU A 124 7.11 3.41 17.93
C GLU A 124 7.85 2.10 18.30
N ARG A 125 7.55 1.01 17.59
CA ARG A 125 8.14 -0.32 17.81
C ARG A 125 8.36 -1.03 16.47
N PHE A 126 9.48 -1.74 16.37
CA PHE A 126 9.82 -2.57 15.23
C PHE A 126 9.44 -4.02 15.49
N THR A 127 9.01 -4.70 14.44
CA THR A 127 8.75 -6.14 14.39
C THR A 127 9.87 -6.86 13.63
N GLU A 128 9.87 -8.19 13.67
CA GLU A 128 10.80 -8.96 12.82
C GLU A 128 10.48 -8.73 11.33
N PRO A 129 11.49 -8.51 10.48
CA PRO A 129 11.27 -8.32 9.07
C PRO A 129 10.64 -9.55 8.41
N LYS A 130 9.74 -9.31 7.45
CA LYS A 130 9.01 -10.36 6.73
C LYS A 130 9.08 -10.14 5.24
N CYS A 131 9.39 -11.20 4.52
CA CYS A 131 9.37 -11.24 3.08
C CYS A 131 8.14 -12.02 2.58
N TRP A 132 7.49 -11.49 1.54
CA TRP A 132 6.47 -12.18 0.76
C TRP A 132 6.94 -12.27 -0.70
N LYS A 133 6.82 -13.47 -1.29
CA LYS A 133 7.22 -13.74 -2.68
C LYS A 133 6.02 -14.07 -3.54
N TYR A 134 6.21 -13.99 -4.86
CA TYR A 134 5.19 -14.40 -5.82
C TYR A 134 5.08 -15.92 -5.82
N GLY A 135 3.91 -16.46 -5.48
CA GLY A 135 3.65 -17.90 -5.57
C GLY A 135 4.36 -18.77 -4.53
N ASP A 136 5.14 -18.21 -3.60
CA ASP A 136 5.43 -18.95 -2.37
C ASP A 136 4.10 -19.04 -1.60
N PRO A 137 3.60 -20.26 -1.29
CA PRO A 137 2.65 -20.38 -0.22
C PRO A 137 3.28 -19.66 0.97
N PRO A 138 2.58 -18.73 1.65
CA PRO A 138 3.12 -18.16 2.87
C PRO A 138 3.61 -19.33 3.74
N LEU A 139 4.71 -19.15 4.46
CA LEU A 139 5.22 -20.09 5.47
C LEU A 139 4.16 -20.52 6.51
N PHE A 140 2.95 -19.97 6.41
CA PHE A 140 1.71 -20.53 6.89
C PHE A 140 1.41 -21.87 6.24
N ASN A 141 1.78 -22.96 6.91
CA ASN A 141 1.20 -24.27 6.67
C ASN A 141 -0.32 -24.14 6.87
N PRO A 142 -1.14 -24.09 5.80
CA PRO A 142 -2.58 -23.98 5.96
C PRO A 142 -3.01 -25.15 6.85
N SER A 143 -3.97 -24.94 7.75
CA SER A 143 -4.49 -26.03 8.59
C SER A 143 -4.62 -27.29 7.73
N LYS A 144 -4.19 -28.46 8.22
CA LYS A 144 -4.01 -29.71 7.45
C LYS A 144 -5.23 -30.10 6.59
N ASN A 145 -6.38 -29.51 6.94
CA ASN A 145 -7.65 -29.64 6.27
C ASN A 145 -8.01 -28.39 5.44
N CYS A 146 -7.11 -27.58 4.91
CA CYS A 146 -7.48 -26.46 4.04
C CYS A 146 -7.49 -26.93 2.58
N LEU A 147 -8.59 -26.65 1.86
CA LEU A 147 -8.77 -26.92 0.43
C LEU A 147 -8.62 -25.67 -0.42
N SER A 148 -8.88 -24.50 0.14
CA SER A 148 -8.66 -23.21 -0.54
C SER A 148 -8.26 -22.17 0.49
N TYR A 149 -7.23 -21.38 0.20
CA TYR A 149 -6.73 -20.35 1.09
C TYR A 149 -6.53 -19.05 0.32
N ASP A 150 -6.68 -17.95 1.03
CA ASP A 150 -6.30 -16.60 0.61
C ASP A 150 -4.90 -16.36 1.16
N ASP A 151 -3.93 -16.08 0.29
CA ASP A 151 -2.55 -15.79 0.70
C ASP A 151 -2.35 -14.34 1.17
N GLY A 152 -3.43 -13.58 1.26
CA GLY A 152 -3.46 -12.14 1.48
C GLY A 152 -3.72 -11.33 0.21
N CYS A 153 -3.65 -11.97 -0.96
CA CYS A 153 -3.83 -11.35 -2.26
C CYS A 153 -4.45 -12.32 -3.29
N ASN A 154 -3.89 -13.52 -3.43
CA ASN A 154 -4.31 -14.54 -4.35
C ASN A 154 -5.20 -15.58 -3.67
N ILE A 155 -6.10 -16.18 -4.45
CA ILE A 155 -6.84 -17.37 -4.03
C ILE A 155 -6.15 -18.61 -4.55
N CYS A 156 -5.79 -19.49 -3.63
CA CYS A 156 -5.10 -20.73 -3.89
C CYS A 156 -5.98 -21.94 -3.56
N HIS A 157 -5.90 -22.98 -4.40
CA HIS A 157 -6.68 -24.21 -4.25
C HIS A 157 -5.78 -25.44 -4.22
N LEU A 158 -6.08 -26.37 -3.31
CA LEU A 158 -5.33 -27.63 -3.19
C LEU A 158 -5.82 -28.62 -4.26
N LYS A 159 -4.99 -28.89 -5.26
CA LYS A 159 -5.23 -29.89 -6.31
C LYS A 159 -4.18 -30.99 -6.24
N LYS A 160 -4.62 -32.23 -6.01
CA LYS A 160 -3.76 -33.43 -5.95
C LYS A 160 -2.55 -33.28 -5.00
N GLY A 161 -2.72 -32.53 -3.91
CA GLY A 161 -1.67 -32.29 -2.90
C GLY A 161 -0.78 -31.07 -3.18
N ASN A 162 -0.98 -30.36 -4.29
CA ASN A 162 -0.26 -29.14 -4.64
C ASN A 162 -1.20 -27.93 -4.59
N TRP A 163 -0.70 -26.77 -4.18
CA TRP A 163 -1.45 -25.53 -4.23
C TRP A 163 -1.35 -24.90 -5.62
N GLU A 164 -2.49 -24.57 -6.20
CA GLU A 164 -2.60 -23.82 -7.44
C GLU A 164 -3.26 -22.48 -7.12
N CYS A 165 -2.49 -21.39 -7.26
CA CYS A 165 -2.94 -20.03 -6.99
C CYS A 165 -3.35 -19.33 -8.28
N TYR A 166 -4.46 -18.60 -8.23
CA TYR A 166 -4.86 -17.70 -9.30
C TYR A 166 -4.48 -16.28 -8.90
N GLU A 167 -3.72 -15.63 -9.79
CA GLU A 167 -3.27 -14.26 -9.59
C GLU A 167 -4.47 -13.31 -9.61
N GLU A 168 -4.62 -12.49 -8.57
CA GLU A 168 -5.54 -11.36 -8.57
C GLU A 168 -4.77 -10.02 -8.57
N ILE A 169 -5.32 -8.99 -9.23
CA ILE A 169 -4.80 -7.63 -9.11
C ILE A 169 -5.23 -7.08 -7.76
N CYS A 170 -4.37 -7.22 -6.76
CA CYS A 170 -4.67 -6.81 -5.39
C CYS A 170 -4.55 -5.31 -5.22
N LYS A 171 -5.68 -4.66 -4.99
CA LYS A 171 -5.70 -3.24 -4.57
C LYS A 171 -5.25 -3.06 -3.12
N THR A 172 -5.42 -4.09 -2.30
CA THR A 172 -5.10 -4.11 -0.87
C THR A 172 -4.65 -5.51 -0.46
N TYR A 173 -3.63 -5.61 0.38
CA TYR A 173 -3.18 -6.88 0.97
C TYR A 173 -3.85 -7.09 2.33
N ARG A 174 -4.23 -8.34 2.63
CA ARG A 174 -4.83 -8.74 3.91
C ARG A 174 -4.09 -9.89 4.57
N GLU A 175 -4.41 -10.19 5.82
CA GLU A 175 -3.87 -11.36 6.50
C GLU A 175 -4.32 -12.65 5.79
N PRO A 176 -3.41 -13.62 5.55
CA PRO A 176 -3.76 -14.89 4.93
C PRO A 176 -4.79 -15.65 5.76
N SER A 177 -5.72 -16.34 5.09
CA SER A 177 -6.74 -17.13 5.78
C SER A 177 -7.19 -18.34 4.97
N CYS A 178 -7.59 -19.42 5.66
CA CYS A 178 -8.22 -20.54 4.98
C CYS A 178 -9.67 -20.16 4.61
N ILE A 179 -9.99 -20.20 3.33
CA ILE A 179 -11.33 -19.85 2.80
C ILE A 179 -12.22 -21.09 2.77
N ARG A 180 -11.64 -22.28 2.61
CA ARG A 180 -12.39 -23.53 2.49
C ARG A 180 -11.67 -24.69 3.17
N MET A 181 -12.35 -25.36 4.09
CA MET A 181 -11.80 -26.56 4.76
C MET A 181 -12.30 -27.88 4.14
N LYS A 182 -11.45 -28.90 4.18
CA LYS A 182 -11.73 -30.31 3.96
C LYS A 182 -12.47 -30.82 5.18
N VAL A 183 -13.76 -31.02 4.99
CA VAL A 183 -14.64 -31.55 6.01
C VAL A 183 -14.49 -33.07 6.06
N THR A 184 -14.06 -33.60 7.21
CA THR A 184 -14.13 -35.04 7.49
C THR A 184 -15.34 -35.28 8.38
N ILE A 185 -16.38 -35.88 7.81
CA ILE A 185 -17.66 -36.10 8.50
C ILE A 185 -17.54 -37.39 9.31
N PRO A 186 -17.71 -37.36 10.64
CA PRO A 186 -17.70 -38.57 11.45
C PRO A 186 -18.76 -39.57 10.98
N SER A 187 -18.45 -40.86 11.05
CA SER A 187 -19.42 -41.90 10.73
C SER A 187 -20.70 -41.71 11.54
N LYS A 188 -21.86 -41.89 10.91
CA LYS A 188 -23.19 -41.72 11.52
C LYS A 188 -23.55 -40.29 11.91
N CYS A 189 -22.76 -39.29 11.53
CA CYS A 189 -23.17 -37.90 11.70
C CYS A 189 -24.45 -37.63 10.89
N LYS A 190 -25.41 -36.95 11.51
CA LYS A 190 -26.69 -36.52 10.93
C LYS A 190 -26.71 -35.02 10.68
N LYS A 191 -26.16 -34.22 11.61
CA LYS A 191 -25.95 -32.78 11.44
C LYS A 191 -24.51 -32.43 11.72
N TYR A 192 -23.89 -31.69 10.81
CA TYR A 192 -22.50 -31.34 10.87
C TYR A 192 -22.33 -29.82 10.77
N PHE A 193 -21.47 -29.26 11.59
CA PHE A 193 -21.04 -27.89 11.49
C PHE A 193 -19.71 -27.85 10.74
N ASP A 194 -19.68 -27.16 9.60
CA ASP A 194 -18.50 -27.10 8.72
C ASP A 194 -17.48 -26.01 9.11
N GLY A 195 -17.68 -25.38 10.26
CA GLY A 195 -16.90 -24.23 10.74
C GLY A 195 -17.60 -22.89 10.54
N CYS A 196 -18.69 -22.85 9.77
CA CYS A 196 -19.48 -21.63 9.54
C CYS A 196 -20.98 -21.90 9.47
N ASN A 197 -21.33 -22.99 8.79
CA ASN A 197 -22.68 -23.39 8.47
C ASN A 197 -23.03 -24.75 9.09
N VAL A 198 -24.31 -24.90 9.40
CA VAL A 198 -24.86 -26.19 9.85
C VAL A 198 -25.46 -26.89 8.64
N CYS A 199 -25.02 -28.12 8.43
CA CYS A 199 -25.37 -28.96 7.29
C CYS A 199 -26.03 -30.26 7.73
N ASP A 200 -27.06 -30.69 7.00
CA ASP A 200 -27.60 -32.04 7.10
C ASP A 200 -26.72 -33.03 6.33
N ILE A 201 -26.49 -34.21 6.93
CA ILE A 201 -25.66 -35.28 6.37
C ILE A 201 -26.53 -36.41 5.83
N PHE A 202 -26.32 -36.76 4.56
CA PHE A 202 -26.94 -37.91 3.90
C PHE A 202 -25.87 -38.80 3.28
N ASN A 203 -25.88 -40.10 3.59
CA ASN A 203 -24.88 -41.07 3.13
C ASN A 203 -23.41 -40.64 3.29
N GLY A 204 -23.10 -39.90 4.37
CA GLY A 204 -21.74 -39.44 4.65
C GLY A 204 -21.32 -38.19 3.87
N GLU A 205 -22.25 -37.51 3.19
CA GLU A 205 -22.01 -36.28 2.44
C GLU A 205 -22.87 -35.12 2.96
N LEU A 206 -22.36 -33.89 2.84
CA LEU A 206 -23.11 -32.66 3.11
C LEU A 206 -24.21 -32.50 2.04
N ARG A 207 -25.45 -32.21 2.46
CA ARG A 207 -26.57 -31.96 1.55
C ARG A 207 -27.05 -30.51 1.60
N ILE A 208 -27.75 -30.16 2.67
CA ILE A 208 -28.38 -28.86 2.83
C ILE A 208 -27.65 -28.17 3.97
N CYS A 209 -27.06 -27.02 3.67
CA CYS A 209 -26.36 -26.19 4.63
C CYS A 209 -27.10 -24.87 4.82
N THR A 210 -26.98 -24.27 6.00
CA THR A 210 -27.25 -22.84 6.13
C THR A 210 -26.30 -22.04 5.22
N GLN A 211 -26.66 -20.80 4.89
CA GLN A 211 -25.84 -19.90 4.08
C GLN A 211 -25.53 -18.62 4.86
N LYS A 212 -24.87 -18.78 6.01
CA LYS A 212 -24.36 -17.66 6.81
C LYS A 212 -23.00 -17.24 6.27
N GLY A 213 -22.76 -15.94 6.21
CA GLY A 213 -21.42 -15.40 6.06
C GLY A 213 -20.69 -15.45 7.40
N CYS A 214 -19.44 -15.89 7.40
CA CYS A 214 -18.62 -15.95 8.60
C CYS A 214 -17.42 -15.02 8.47
N GLY A 215 -17.18 -14.23 9.51
CA GLY A 215 -15.97 -13.40 9.61
C GLY A 215 -14.73 -14.24 9.93
N GLU A 216 -14.89 -15.26 10.77
CA GLU A 216 -13.86 -16.23 11.13
C GLU A 216 -14.48 -17.65 11.12
N TYR A 217 -13.69 -18.65 10.74
CA TYR A 217 -14.11 -20.05 10.73
C TYR A 217 -13.76 -20.74 12.06
N GLU A 218 -14.74 -21.44 12.62
CA GLU A 218 -14.57 -22.27 13.82
C GLU A 218 -14.15 -23.72 13.48
N GLU A 219 -13.77 -24.50 14.48
CA GLU A 219 -13.44 -25.92 14.29
C GLU A 219 -14.68 -26.75 13.88
N PRO A 220 -14.63 -27.47 12.74
CA PRO A 220 -15.74 -28.28 12.27
C PRO A 220 -16.06 -29.45 13.21
N LYS A 221 -17.34 -29.73 13.46
CA LYS A 221 -17.77 -30.78 14.40
C LYS A 221 -19.14 -31.38 14.06
N CYS A 222 -19.35 -32.64 14.44
CA CYS A 222 -20.67 -33.24 14.38
C CYS A 222 -21.55 -32.71 15.52
N LEU A 223 -22.75 -32.22 15.18
CA LEU A 223 -23.72 -31.69 16.14
C LEU A 223 -24.75 -32.75 16.57
N GLU A 224 -25.06 -33.71 15.69
CA GLU A 224 -26.05 -34.75 15.94
C GLU A 224 -25.64 -36.06 15.27
N TYR A 225 -25.74 -37.19 15.98
CA TYR A 225 -25.48 -38.54 15.45
C TYR A 225 -26.78 -39.30 15.22
N ARG A 226 -26.77 -40.22 14.25
CA ARG A 226 -27.85 -41.19 14.05
C ARG A 226 -27.76 -42.25 15.14
N TRP A 227 -28.87 -42.45 15.85
CA TRP A 227 -29.09 -43.64 16.66
C TRP A 227 -29.26 -44.83 15.71
N ILE A 228 -28.53 -45.90 15.97
CA ILE A 228 -28.56 -47.15 15.20
C ILE A 228 -29.40 -48.14 15.99
#